data_AF-A0A0C3LYB1-F1
#
_entry.id   AF-A0A0C3LYB1-F1
#
_cell.length_a   1.000
_cell.length_b   1.000
_cell.length_c   1.000
_cell.angle_alpha   90.00
_cell.angle_beta   90.00
_cell.angle_gamma   90.00
#
_symmetry.space_group_name_H-M   'P 1'
#
loop_
_entity.id
_entity.type
_entity.pdbx_description
1 polymer ?
#
loop_
_entity_poly.entity_id
_entity_poly.type
_entity_poly.pdbx_seq_one_letter_code
_entity_poly.pdbx_strand_id
1 'polypeptide(L)'
;VRLAVMDGKEAGHALCNAPLEEPCRNPPLDFKQARFCEDHSAYNRMCGIVAPVLPHAPLPPMPTLPADDPAAPVDGNVQHTFQATRTHCIQTLTWACGYPIAATKFYVSESESQCANWLHDLFPDDGAHLRPDYLAYDRACFLLRHLVTQNPNSPWVQDVRLIVDAWHYIGHRVSDILCRSRCNPAPADGSQPDLIIQEEINGRQITRRAFNTEAAEQLNAWLDGYKGTLNRMTDYNFDFFLYCILFL
;
A
#
# COMPACT_ATOMS: atom_id res chain seq x y z
N VAL A 1 16.67 6.60 19.73
CA VAL A 1 15.31 6.48 19.15
C VAL A 1 15.39 6.70 17.65
N ARG A 2 14.89 5.74 16.87
CA ARG A 2 14.80 5.74 15.41
C ARG A 2 13.35 5.58 15.01
N LEU A 3 12.83 6.49 14.19
CA LEU A 3 11.48 6.41 13.64
C LEU A 3 11.55 6.21 12.14
N ALA A 4 10.93 5.13 11.66
CA ALA A 4 10.66 4.91 10.24
C ALA A 4 9.20 5.26 9.93
N VAL A 5 8.97 5.66 8.69
CA VAL A 5 7.67 6.00 8.12
C VAL A 5 7.45 5.11 6.91
N MET A 6 6.30 4.46 6.85
CA MET A 6 5.91 3.58 5.76
C MET A 6 4.69 4.14 5.06
N ASP A 7 4.71 4.15 3.73
CA ASP A 7 3.55 4.56 2.93
C ASP A 7 3.59 3.99 1.50
N GLY A 8 2.43 3.88 0.86
CA GLY A 8 2.23 3.32 -0.46
C GLY A 8 2.07 4.39 -1.54
N LYS A 9 2.83 4.28 -2.63
CA LYS A 9 2.69 5.12 -3.82
C LYS A 9 2.07 4.36 -4.97
N GLU A 10 0.98 4.89 -5.53
CA GLU A 10 0.41 4.38 -6.77
C GLU A 10 1.32 4.70 -7.97
N ALA A 11 2.28 3.82 -8.22
CA ALA A 11 3.11 3.73 -9.41
C ALA A 11 3.40 2.24 -9.63
N GLY A 12 3.47 1.81 -10.89
CA GLY A 12 3.57 0.37 -11.16
C GLY A 12 3.84 0.08 -12.61
N HIS A 13 4.38 -1.11 -12.92
CA HIS A 13 4.51 -1.58 -14.29
C HIS A 13 3.28 -2.40 -14.70
N ALA A 14 3.17 -2.69 -15.99
CA ALA A 14 2.10 -3.53 -16.52
C ALA A 14 2.31 -4.99 -16.11
N LEU A 15 1.20 -5.68 -15.86
CA LEU A 15 1.11 -7.09 -15.47
C LEU A 15 0.08 -7.82 -16.34
N CYS A 16 0.28 -9.13 -16.49
CA CYS A 16 -0.67 -10.01 -17.14
C CYS A 16 -2.05 -9.95 -16.46
N ASN A 17 -3.10 -9.68 -17.23
CA ASN A 17 -4.48 -9.63 -16.75
C ASN A 17 -5.23 -10.95 -17.00
N ALA A 18 -4.55 -12.08 -16.81
CA ALA A 18 -5.18 -13.39 -16.97
C ALA A 18 -6.24 -13.57 -15.86
N PRO A 19 -7.46 -14.02 -16.19
CA PRO A 19 -8.54 -14.18 -15.21
C PRO A 19 -8.33 -15.46 -14.40
N LEU A 20 -7.29 -15.46 -13.57
CA LEU A 20 -6.89 -16.55 -12.69
C LEU A 20 -7.36 -16.25 -11.26
N GLU A 21 -7.51 -17.30 -10.44
CA GLU A 21 -7.78 -17.15 -9.00
C GLU A 21 -6.63 -16.42 -8.29
N GLU A 22 -5.38 -16.77 -8.62
CA GLU A 22 -4.18 -16.04 -8.19
C GLU A 22 -3.69 -15.12 -9.31
N PRO A 23 -3.59 -13.79 -9.08
CA PRO A 23 -3.16 -12.86 -10.10
C PRO A 23 -1.75 -13.15 -10.63
N CYS A 24 -1.63 -13.24 -11.96
CA CYS A 24 -0.35 -13.44 -12.62
C CYS A 24 0.55 -12.20 -12.47
N ARG A 25 1.79 -12.41 -12.02
CA ARG A 25 2.77 -11.34 -11.81
C ARG A 25 3.72 -11.15 -13.00
N ASN A 26 3.58 -11.95 -14.06
CA ASN A 26 4.43 -11.86 -15.24
C ASN A 26 4.11 -10.61 -16.05
N PRO A 27 5.11 -9.97 -16.67
CA PRO A 27 4.88 -8.86 -17.58
C PRO A 27 4.11 -9.34 -18.83
N PRO A 28 3.26 -8.48 -19.43
CA PRO A 28 2.62 -8.79 -20.70
C PRO A 28 3.66 -8.85 -21.84
N LEU A 29 3.36 -9.60 -22.91
CA LEU A 29 4.25 -9.82 -24.06
C LEU A 29 4.80 -8.52 -24.70
N ASP A 30 3.96 -7.48 -24.74
CA ASP A 30 4.30 -6.11 -25.15
C ASP A 30 3.66 -5.12 -24.16
N PHE A 31 4.47 -4.23 -23.62
CA PHE A 31 4.07 -3.20 -22.66
C PHE A 31 3.04 -2.19 -23.19
N LYS A 32 2.90 -2.05 -24.52
CA LYS A 32 1.96 -1.08 -25.12
C LYS A 32 0.55 -1.61 -25.34
N GLN A 33 0.43 -2.87 -25.77
CA GLN A 33 -0.83 -3.40 -26.29
C GLN A 33 -1.17 -4.80 -25.76
N ALA A 34 -0.19 -5.56 -25.25
CA ALA A 34 -0.48 -6.89 -24.77
C ALA A 34 -1.13 -6.83 -23.40
N ARG A 35 -2.10 -7.73 -23.20
CA ARG A 35 -2.91 -7.85 -21.99
C ARG A 35 -2.48 -9.05 -21.16
N PHE A 36 -1.78 -10.00 -21.77
CA PHE A 36 -1.36 -11.26 -21.17
C PHE A 36 0.13 -11.51 -21.42
N CYS A 37 0.77 -12.26 -20.54
CA CYS A 37 2.14 -12.76 -20.72
C CYS A 37 2.18 -13.88 -21.76
N GLU A 38 3.37 -14.40 -22.04
CA GLU A 38 3.59 -15.49 -23.00
C GLU A 38 2.77 -16.74 -22.64
N ASP A 39 2.83 -17.18 -21.38
CA ASP A 39 2.12 -18.35 -20.86
C ASP A 39 0.59 -18.22 -20.98
N HIS A 40 0.09 -16.99 -20.88
CA HIS A 40 -1.33 -16.67 -20.90
C HIS A 40 -1.79 -16.05 -22.22
N SER A 41 -0.96 -16.12 -23.27
CA SER A 41 -1.25 -15.56 -24.59
C SER A 41 -2.53 -16.13 -25.22
N ALA A 42 -2.90 -17.36 -24.86
CA ALA A 42 -4.13 -18.03 -25.28
C ALA A 42 -5.40 -17.25 -24.92
N TYR A 43 -5.41 -16.51 -23.80
CA TYR A 43 -6.55 -15.70 -23.37
C TYR A 43 -6.85 -14.53 -24.33
N ASN A 44 -5.93 -14.16 -25.23
CA ASN A 44 -6.24 -13.19 -26.28
C ASN A 44 -7.36 -13.65 -27.23
N ARG A 45 -7.64 -14.95 -27.29
CA ARG A 45 -8.72 -15.53 -28.10
C ARG A 45 -10.09 -15.48 -27.40
N MET A 46 -10.14 -15.03 -26.15
CA MET A 46 -11.37 -14.96 -25.35
C MET A 46 -11.92 -13.53 -25.32
N CYS A 47 -13.23 -13.40 -25.08
CA CYS A 47 -13.85 -12.09 -24.85
C CYS A 47 -13.21 -11.41 -23.63
N GLY A 48 -13.02 -10.09 -23.71
CA GLY A 48 -12.46 -9.30 -22.62
C GLY A 48 -13.42 -9.06 -21.46
N ILE A 49 -14.68 -9.51 -21.55
CA ILE A 49 -15.64 -9.46 -20.44
C ILE A 49 -15.67 -10.84 -19.80
N VAL A 50 -15.26 -10.92 -18.54
CA VAL A 50 -15.43 -12.13 -17.74
C VAL A 50 -16.79 -11.98 -17.06
N ALA A 51 -17.85 -12.42 -17.75
CA ALA A 51 -19.16 -12.47 -17.12
C ALA A 51 -19.09 -13.46 -15.93
N PRO A 52 -19.77 -13.19 -14.80
CA PRO A 52 -20.09 -14.26 -13.88
C PRO A 52 -20.83 -15.33 -14.70
N VAL A 53 -20.41 -16.59 -14.58
CA VAL A 53 -20.95 -17.71 -15.35
C VAL A 53 -22.47 -17.80 -15.10
N LEU A 54 -23.26 -17.15 -15.95
CA LEU A 54 -24.69 -17.42 -16.03
C LEU A 54 -24.83 -18.63 -16.96
N PRO A 55 -25.41 -19.74 -16.50
CA PRO A 55 -25.57 -20.94 -17.33
C PRO A 55 -26.43 -20.57 -18.53
N HIS A 56 -25.86 -20.74 -19.72
CA HIS A 56 -26.47 -20.62 -21.06
C HIS A 56 -27.95 -20.20 -21.09
N ALA A 57 -28.24 -18.94 -20.81
CA ALA A 57 -29.51 -18.37 -21.21
C ALA A 57 -29.39 -18.01 -22.71
N PRO A 58 -30.36 -18.38 -23.57
CA PRO A 58 -30.38 -17.90 -24.94
C PRO A 58 -30.34 -16.36 -24.92
N LEU A 59 -29.59 -15.76 -25.84
CA LEU A 59 -29.54 -14.31 -26.01
C LEU A 59 -30.98 -13.78 -26.03
N PRO A 60 -31.36 -12.85 -25.12
CA PRO A 60 -32.65 -12.21 -25.24
C PRO A 60 -32.70 -11.52 -26.62
N PRO A 61 -33.88 -11.48 -27.28
CA PRO A 61 -34.03 -10.66 -28.48
C PRO A 61 -33.55 -9.24 -28.19
N MET A 62 -32.91 -8.61 -29.18
CA MET A 62 -32.49 -7.21 -29.11
C MET A 62 -33.56 -6.39 -28.38
N PRO A 63 -33.26 -5.80 -27.21
CA PRO A 63 -34.26 -5.06 -26.49
C PRO A 63 -34.69 -3.90 -27.38
N THR A 64 -35.99 -3.79 -27.64
CA THR A 64 -36.57 -2.51 -28.00
C THR A 64 -36.17 -1.54 -26.90
N LEU A 65 -35.44 -0.47 -27.27
CA LEU A 65 -35.01 0.59 -26.34
C LEU A 65 -36.13 0.87 -25.35
N PRO A 66 -35.99 0.55 -24.05
CA PRO A 66 -36.99 0.89 -23.07
C PRO A 66 -37.03 2.41 -22.95
N ALA A 67 -38.24 2.97 -22.83
CA ALA A 67 -38.40 4.31 -22.31
C ALA A 67 -37.70 4.41 -20.95
N ASP A 68 -37.05 5.54 -20.71
CA ASP A 68 -36.22 5.85 -19.54
C ASP A 68 -36.88 5.47 -18.21
N ASP A 69 -36.60 4.26 -17.70
CA ASP A 69 -36.80 3.91 -16.30
C ASP A 69 -35.46 3.39 -15.74
N PRO A 70 -34.84 4.08 -14.77
CA PRO A 70 -33.56 3.69 -14.24
C PRO A 70 -33.75 2.46 -13.35
N ALA A 71 -33.55 1.27 -13.91
CA ALA A 71 -33.31 0.07 -13.13
C ALA A 71 -32.13 0.35 -12.19
N ALA A 72 -32.31 0.06 -10.89
CA ALA A 72 -31.26 0.20 -9.89
C ALA A 72 -29.99 -0.52 -10.37
N PRO A 73 -28.81 0.11 -10.29
CA PRO A 73 -27.58 -0.50 -10.76
C PRO A 73 -27.36 -1.80 -10.00
N VAL A 74 -27.21 -2.91 -10.73
CA VAL A 74 -26.73 -4.17 -10.17
C VAL A 74 -25.29 -3.90 -9.74
N ASP A 75 -25.11 -3.73 -8.43
CA ASP A 75 -23.81 -3.46 -7.84
C ASP A 75 -22.95 -4.72 -7.94
N GLY A 76 -22.13 -4.76 -8.99
CA GLY A 76 -21.23 -5.86 -9.30
C GLY A 76 -20.21 -5.35 -10.32
N ASN A 77 -18.98 -5.13 -9.87
CA ASN A 77 -17.89 -4.75 -10.76
C ASN A 77 -17.72 -5.84 -11.84
N VAL A 78 -18.01 -5.48 -13.09
CA VAL A 78 -17.75 -6.35 -14.23
C VAL A 78 -16.24 -6.51 -14.35
N GLN A 79 -15.73 -7.71 -14.08
CA GLN A 79 -14.33 -8.01 -14.31
C GLN A 79 -14.05 -8.04 -15.81
N HIS A 80 -13.03 -7.29 -16.22
CA HIS A 80 -12.64 -7.21 -17.62
C HIS A 80 -11.14 -7.40 -17.82
N THR A 81 -10.77 -7.97 -18.96
CA THR A 81 -9.39 -8.17 -19.41
C THR A 81 -9.08 -7.36 -20.67
N PHE A 82 -9.71 -6.18 -20.83
CA PHE A 82 -9.51 -5.29 -21.98
C PHE A 82 -8.12 -4.65 -22.04
N GLN A 83 -7.44 -4.53 -20.91
CA GLN A 83 -6.10 -3.99 -20.80
C GLN A 83 -5.27 -4.84 -19.84
N ALA A 84 -3.94 -4.73 -19.91
CA ALA A 84 -3.08 -5.25 -18.86
C ALA A 84 -3.49 -4.68 -17.49
N THR A 85 -3.31 -5.47 -16.44
CA THR A 85 -3.43 -4.96 -15.08
C THR A 85 -2.11 -4.31 -14.67
N ARG A 86 -2.01 -3.78 -13.45
CA ARG A 86 -0.83 -3.08 -12.97
C ARG A 86 -0.52 -3.47 -11.54
N THR A 87 0.74 -3.31 -11.15
CA THR A 87 1.12 -3.30 -9.74
C THR A 87 0.24 -2.29 -8.99
N HIS A 88 -0.27 -2.68 -7.82
CA HIS A 88 -1.15 -1.85 -6.99
C HIS A 88 -0.42 -0.60 -6.50
N CYS A 89 0.72 -0.78 -5.84
CA CYS A 89 1.55 0.33 -5.38
C CYS A 89 3.02 -0.10 -5.21
N ILE A 90 3.89 0.90 -5.10
CA ILE A 90 5.20 0.76 -4.49
C ILE A 90 5.02 1.07 -3.00
N GLN A 91 5.30 0.12 -2.12
CA GLN A 91 5.42 0.41 -0.70
C GLN A 91 6.82 0.93 -0.42
N THR A 92 6.94 2.08 0.24
CA THR A 92 8.23 2.65 0.65
C THR A 92 8.34 2.66 2.17
N LEU A 93 9.57 2.55 2.65
CA LEU A 93 9.95 2.72 4.04
C LEU A 93 11.09 3.73 4.08
N THR A 94 10.92 4.79 4.89
CA THR A 94 11.83 5.94 4.94
C THR A 94 12.10 6.30 6.39
N TRP A 95 13.33 6.68 6.75
CA TRP A 95 13.58 7.26 8.06
C TRP A 95 12.86 8.61 8.19
N ALA A 96 12.50 9.02 9.40
CA ALA A 96 11.89 10.33 9.65
C ALA A 96 12.74 11.53 9.18
N CYS A 97 14.04 11.34 8.94
CA CYS A 97 14.91 12.35 8.34
C CYS A 97 14.77 12.48 6.80
N GLY A 98 13.95 11.64 6.17
CA GLY A 98 13.73 11.62 4.72
C GLY A 98 14.63 10.65 3.94
N TYR A 99 15.52 9.90 4.61
CA TYR A 99 16.38 8.92 3.93
C TYR A 99 15.61 7.62 3.62
N PRO A 100 15.50 7.20 2.34
CA PRO A 100 14.85 5.94 1.97
C PRO A 100 15.58 4.73 2.58
N ILE A 101 14.84 3.79 3.16
CA ILE A 101 15.37 2.54 3.73
C ILE A 101 15.19 1.40 2.74
N ALA A 102 13.96 1.25 2.23
CA ALA A 102 13.57 0.16 1.35
C ALA A 102 12.35 0.56 0.53
N ALA A 103 12.17 -0.10 -0.60
CA ALA A 103 10.94 -0.06 -1.37
C ALA A 103 10.62 -1.45 -1.92
N THR A 104 9.34 -1.77 -2.07
CA THR A 104 8.86 -3.02 -2.67
C THR A 104 7.61 -2.80 -3.50
N LYS A 105 7.28 -3.75 -4.37
CA LYS A 105 6.06 -3.74 -5.19
C LYS A 105 4.98 -4.57 -4.51
N PHE A 106 3.80 -3.99 -4.31
CA PHE A 106 2.59 -4.73 -3.96
C PHE A 106 1.73 -4.93 -5.20
N TYR A 107 1.43 -6.19 -5.51
CA TYR A 107 0.83 -6.55 -6.80
C TYR A 107 -0.70 -6.45 -6.82
N VAL A 108 -1.35 -6.71 -5.68
CA VAL A 108 -2.81 -6.88 -5.62
C VAL A 108 -3.46 -5.85 -4.71
N SER A 109 -2.88 -5.64 -3.53
CA SER A 109 -3.43 -4.75 -2.51
C SER A 109 -2.37 -4.35 -1.52
N GLU A 110 -2.64 -3.29 -0.77
CA GLU A 110 -1.90 -2.91 0.43
C GLU A 110 -2.56 -3.51 1.68
N SER A 111 -2.51 -4.85 1.77
CA SER A 111 -3.07 -5.61 2.90
C SER A 111 -2.10 -5.68 4.08
N GLU A 112 -2.62 -5.74 5.31
CA GLU A 112 -1.82 -5.86 6.53
C GLU A 112 -0.89 -7.07 6.53
N SER A 113 -1.30 -8.19 5.94
CA SER A 113 -0.46 -9.39 5.81
C SER A 113 0.73 -9.17 4.89
N GLN A 114 0.55 -8.48 3.76
CA GLN A 114 1.66 -8.13 2.86
C GLN A 114 2.63 -7.15 3.53
N CYS A 115 2.11 -6.13 4.23
CA CYS A 115 2.96 -5.22 5.00
C CYS A 115 3.74 -5.96 6.10
N ALA A 116 3.08 -6.83 6.87
CA ALA A 116 3.73 -7.60 7.93
C ALA A 116 4.83 -8.52 7.37
N ASN A 117 4.54 -9.29 6.31
CA ASN A 117 5.51 -10.17 5.68
C ASN A 117 6.72 -9.37 5.15
N TRP A 118 6.46 -8.25 4.46
CA TRP A 118 7.54 -7.41 3.96
C TRP A 118 8.42 -6.85 5.08
N LEU A 119 7.84 -6.40 6.19
CA LEU A 119 8.59 -5.93 7.36
C LEU A 119 9.43 -7.05 7.97
N HIS A 120 8.92 -8.28 8.06
CA HIS A 120 9.67 -9.44 8.52
C HIS A 120 10.82 -9.83 7.58
N ASP A 121 10.61 -9.73 6.26
CA ASP A 121 11.65 -9.99 5.26
C ASP A 121 12.75 -8.92 5.30
N LEU A 122 12.37 -7.65 5.49
CA LEU A 122 13.30 -6.53 5.55
C LEU A 122 14.12 -6.50 6.84
N PHE A 123 13.51 -6.88 7.96
CA PHE A 123 14.16 -6.96 9.27
C PHE A 123 14.01 -8.36 9.85
N PRO A 124 14.81 -9.33 9.37
CA PRO A 124 14.82 -10.67 9.91
C PRO A 124 15.28 -10.68 11.38
N ASP A 125 15.07 -11.81 12.07
CA ASP A 125 15.32 -11.90 13.51
C ASP A 125 16.79 -11.65 13.90
N ASP A 126 17.75 -12.03 13.05
CA ASP A 126 19.18 -11.71 13.21
C ASP A 126 19.49 -10.22 12.96
N GLY A 127 18.65 -9.55 12.18
CA GLY A 127 18.64 -8.11 11.93
C GLY A 127 17.84 -7.29 12.95
N ALA A 128 17.40 -7.87 14.07
CA ALA A 128 16.54 -7.20 15.07
C ALA A 128 17.05 -5.82 15.51
N HIS A 129 18.37 -5.67 15.67
CA HIS A 129 19.01 -4.41 16.07
C HIS A 129 18.88 -3.29 15.03
N LEU A 130 18.50 -3.60 13.78
CA LEU A 130 18.26 -2.64 12.72
C LEU A 130 16.80 -2.16 12.66
N ARG A 131 15.86 -2.84 13.35
CA ARG A 131 14.45 -2.43 13.41
C ARG A 131 14.31 -1.01 13.95
N PRO A 132 13.31 -0.24 13.46
CA PRO A 132 12.99 1.05 14.05
C PRO A 132 12.42 0.86 15.46
N ASP A 133 12.62 1.84 16.34
CA ASP A 133 11.94 1.88 17.65
C ASP A 133 10.46 2.25 17.43
N TYR A 134 10.19 3.09 16.43
CA TYR A 134 8.85 3.55 16.03
C TYR A 134 8.61 3.35 14.54
N LEU A 135 7.44 2.85 14.18
CA LEU A 135 6.98 2.76 12.79
C LEU A 135 5.69 3.57 12.62
N ALA A 136 5.77 4.66 11.85
CA ALA A 136 4.60 5.43 11.45
C ALA A 136 3.98 4.85 10.18
N TYR A 137 2.66 4.64 10.20
CA TYR A 137 1.89 4.12 9.07
C TYR A 137 0.40 4.45 9.21
N ASP A 138 -0.27 4.85 8.13
CA ASP A 138 -1.69 5.27 8.14
C ASP A 138 -2.64 4.20 8.68
N ARG A 139 -2.32 2.92 8.40
CA ARG A 139 -3.08 1.75 8.86
C ARG A 139 -2.39 1.01 10.00
N ALA A 140 -1.53 1.69 10.77
CA ALA A 140 -0.79 1.11 11.90
C ALA A 140 -1.68 0.35 12.89
N CYS A 141 -2.89 0.85 13.20
CA CYS A 141 -3.79 0.18 14.13
C CYS A 141 -4.32 -1.16 13.59
N PHE A 142 -4.56 -1.25 12.27
CA PHE A 142 -4.96 -2.50 11.61
C PHE A 142 -3.78 -3.47 11.53
N LEU A 143 -2.60 -2.97 11.17
CA LEU A 143 -1.37 -3.76 11.14
C LEU A 143 -1.04 -4.31 12.53
N LEU A 144 -1.14 -3.49 13.58
CA LEU A 144 -0.95 -3.93 14.97
C LEU A 144 -1.96 -5.00 15.36
N ARG A 145 -3.24 -4.83 15.01
CA ARG A 145 -4.28 -5.84 15.28
C ARG A 145 -3.95 -7.16 14.58
N HIS A 146 -3.50 -7.10 13.32
CA HIS A 146 -3.05 -8.26 12.57
C HIS A 146 -1.89 -8.97 13.27
N LEU A 147 -0.81 -8.23 13.59
CA LEU A 147 0.38 -8.77 14.26
C LEU A 147 0.05 -9.41 15.63
N VAL A 148 -0.76 -8.74 16.45
CA VAL A 148 -1.19 -9.27 17.75
C VAL A 148 -2.03 -10.54 17.60
N THR A 149 -2.89 -10.61 16.58
CA THR A 149 -3.71 -11.80 16.30
C THR A 149 -2.86 -12.98 15.84
N GLN A 150 -1.82 -12.72 15.04
CA GLN A 150 -0.89 -13.76 14.58
C GLN A 150 0.02 -14.25 15.71
N ASN A 151 0.67 -13.32 16.41
CA ASN A 151 1.53 -13.64 17.55
C ASN A 151 1.69 -12.41 18.47
N PRO A 152 1.04 -12.37 19.64
CA PRO A 152 1.15 -11.25 20.58
C PRO A 152 2.55 -11.09 21.20
N ASN A 153 3.38 -12.15 21.14
CA ASN A 153 4.76 -12.14 21.62
C ASN A 153 5.76 -11.86 20.49
N SER A 154 5.29 -11.50 19.30
CA SER A 154 6.18 -11.11 18.19
C SER A 154 7.04 -9.91 18.60
N PRO A 155 8.33 -9.88 18.23
CA PRO A 155 9.18 -8.73 18.44
C PRO A 155 8.61 -7.42 17.85
N TRP A 156 7.81 -7.50 16.78
CA TRP A 156 7.11 -6.33 16.23
C TRP A 156 6.01 -5.77 17.13
N VAL A 157 5.46 -6.58 18.03
CA VAL A 157 4.44 -6.16 19.01
C VAL A 157 5.10 -5.63 20.29
N GLN A 158 6.22 -6.23 20.67
CA GLN A 158 6.91 -5.97 21.94
C GLN A 158 7.93 -4.82 21.83
N ASP A 159 8.75 -4.82 20.77
CA ASP A 159 9.91 -3.92 20.67
C ASP A 159 9.63 -2.70 19.79
N VAL A 160 8.73 -2.84 18.81
CA VAL A 160 8.43 -1.78 17.84
C VAL A 160 7.11 -1.11 18.18
N ARG A 161 7.12 0.22 18.27
CA ARG A 161 5.91 1.00 18.51
C ARG A 161 5.30 1.47 17.20
N LEU A 162 4.19 0.85 16.83
CA LEU A 162 3.41 1.26 15.65
C LEU A 162 2.55 2.47 16.00
N ILE A 163 2.70 3.56 15.24
CA ILE A 163 1.89 4.78 15.38
C ILE A 163 1.17 5.09 14.07
N VAL A 164 -0.05 5.60 14.16
CA VAL A 164 -0.74 6.12 12.97
C VAL A 164 -0.05 7.42 12.57
N ASP A 165 0.10 7.66 11.27
CA ASP A 165 0.50 8.99 10.81
C ASP A 165 -0.43 10.08 11.39
N ALA A 166 0.14 11.24 11.72
CA ALA A 166 -0.59 12.26 12.45
C ALA A 166 -1.76 12.87 11.65
N TRP A 167 -1.61 13.01 10.33
CA TRP A 167 -2.68 13.52 9.50
C TRP A 167 -3.82 12.50 9.40
N HIS A 168 -3.47 11.23 9.16
CA HIS A 168 -4.44 10.14 9.08
C HIS A 168 -5.14 9.85 10.40
N TYR A 169 -4.46 10.02 11.53
CA TYR A 169 -5.01 9.75 12.87
C TYR A 169 -6.30 10.53 13.16
N ILE A 170 -6.50 11.71 12.54
CA ILE A 170 -7.72 12.52 12.70
C ILE A 170 -8.97 11.73 12.24
N GLY A 171 -8.83 10.89 11.22
CA GLY A 171 -9.93 10.07 10.69
C GLY A 171 -10.20 8.79 11.47
N HIS A 172 -9.35 8.43 12.44
CA HIS A 172 -9.51 7.20 13.21
C HIS A 172 -10.58 7.33 14.29
N ARG A 173 -11.32 6.25 14.54
CA ARG A 173 -12.45 6.25 15.48
C ARG A 173 -11.96 6.48 16.91
N VAL A 174 -12.53 7.46 17.59
CA VAL A 174 -12.23 7.77 19.00
C VAL A 174 -12.51 6.59 19.93
N SER A 175 -13.46 5.72 19.58
CA SER A 175 -13.79 4.51 20.33
C SER A 175 -12.84 3.34 20.10
N ASP A 176 -11.90 3.42 19.15
CA ASP A 176 -10.89 2.38 18.96
C ASP A 176 -9.80 2.52 20.04
N ILE A 177 -10.00 1.82 21.15
CA ILE A 177 -9.10 1.86 22.32
C ILE A 177 -7.68 1.41 21.94
N LEU A 178 -7.53 0.43 21.03
CA LEU A 178 -6.21 -0.01 20.57
C LEU A 178 -5.50 1.12 19.84
N CYS A 179 -6.19 1.78 18.91
CA CYS A 179 -5.64 2.92 18.19
C CYS A 179 -5.24 4.06 19.16
N ARG A 180 -6.13 4.43 20.09
CA ARG A 180 -5.89 5.54 21.04
C ARG A 180 -4.76 5.26 22.04
N SER A 181 -4.61 4.03 22.51
CA SER A 181 -3.64 3.66 23.54
C SER A 181 -2.29 3.20 22.98
N ARG A 182 -2.29 2.56 21.80
CA ARG A 182 -1.09 1.95 21.22
C ARG A 182 -0.58 2.68 19.98
N CYS A 183 -1.43 3.35 19.21
CA CYS A 183 -1.07 3.92 17.92
C CYS A 183 -1.17 5.46 17.86
N ASN A 184 -1.36 6.12 19.00
CA ASN A 184 -1.40 7.58 19.05
C ASN A 184 -0.01 8.18 18.73
N PRO A 185 0.11 9.03 17.68
CA PRO A 185 1.39 9.64 17.30
C PRO A 185 1.83 10.78 18.21
N ALA A 186 0.96 11.31 19.07
CA ALA A 186 1.25 12.43 19.95
C ALA A 186 0.55 12.29 21.31
N PRO A 187 0.94 11.31 22.14
CA PRO A 187 0.34 11.15 23.46
C PRO A 187 0.77 12.28 24.41
N ALA A 188 -0.21 13.01 24.95
CA ALA A 188 0.02 14.08 25.91
C ALA A 188 0.04 13.59 27.38
N ASP A 189 -0.20 12.29 27.61
CA ASP A 189 -0.25 11.67 28.94
C ASP A 189 1.13 11.21 29.46
N GLY A 190 2.20 11.54 28.72
CA GLY A 190 3.56 11.13 29.05
C GLY A 190 3.87 9.66 28.77
N SER A 191 2.95 8.90 28.16
CA SER A 191 3.19 7.49 27.84
C SER A 191 4.27 7.26 26.78
N GLN A 192 4.56 8.27 25.94
CA GLN A 192 5.62 8.21 24.92
C GLN A 192 6.33 9.58 24.83
N PRO A 193 7.22 9.89 25.79
CA PRO A 193 7.90 11.19 25.82
C PRO A 193 8.81 11.39 24.59
N ASP A 194 9.32 10.32 24.00
CA ASP A 194 10.22 10.39 22.83
C ASP A 194 9.54 10.96 21.57
N LEU A 195 8.21 10.90 21.47
CA LEU A 195 7.46 11.43 20.33
C LEU A 195 7.18 12.93 20.43
N ILE A 196 7.45 13.53 21.59
CA ILE A 196 6.99 14.86 21.95
C ILE A 196 8.14 15.69 22.52
N ILE A 197 8.39 16.85 21.92
CA ILE A 197 9.35 17.84 22.39
C ILE A 197 8.57 18.99 23.02
N GLN A 198 8.95 19.37 24.23
CA GLN A 198 8.48 20.57 24.90
C GLN A 198 9.49 21.70 24.66
N GLU A 199 8.99 22.85 24.21
CA GLU A 199 9.80 24.03 23.94
C GLU A 199 9.10 25.27 24.50
N GLU A 200 9.87 26.26 24.94
CA GLU A 200 9.34 27.56 25.32
C GLU A 200 9.54 28.55 24.18
N ILE A 201 8.44 29.10 23.66
CA ILE A 201 8.48 30.17 22.65
C ILE A 201 7.72 31.37 23.20
N ASN A 202 8.39 32.51 23.33
CA ASN A 202 7.84 33.77 23.84
C ASN A 202 7.17 33.63 25.22
N GLY A 203 7.80 32.90 26.16
CA GLY A 203 7.27 32.67 27.51
C GLY A 203 6.08 31.70 27.56
N ARG A 204 5.73 31.06 26.44
CA ARG A 204 4.69 30.04 26.37
C ARG A 204 5.32 28.67 26.13
N GLN A 205 5.00 27.72 27.01
CA GLN A 205 5.32 26.31 26.80
C GLN A 205 4.46 25.78 25.66
N ILE A 206 5.13 25.25 24.63
CA ILE A 206 4.53 24.62 23.47
C ILE A 206 5.02 23.18 23.36
N THR A 207 4.17 22.36 22.76
CA THR A 207 4.45 20.95 22.56
C THR A 207 4.48 20.70 21.05
N ARG A 208 5.57 20.13 20.55
CA ARG A 208 5.71 19.76 19.13
C ARG A 208 6.04 18.29 18.98
N ARG A 209 5.71 17.73 17.82
CA ARG A 209 6.14 16.37 17.44
C ARG A 209 7.66 16.33 17.29
N ALA A 210 8.28 15.26 17.79
CA ALA A 210 9.72 15.07 17.74
C ALA A 210 10.22 14.67 16.34
N PHE A 211 9.39 13.94 15.60
CA PHE A 211 9.75 13.33 14.31
C PHE A 211 8.79 13.78 13.19
N ASN A 212 9.31 13.79 11.97
CA ASN A 212 8.51 14.00 10.77
C ASN A 212 7.84 12.67 10.36
N THR A 213 6.54 12.53 10.64
CA THR A 213 5.76 11.37 10.21
C THR A 213 5.32 11.46 8.75
N GLU A 214 5.52 12.61 8.08
CA GLU A 214 5.18 12.83 6.67
C GLU A 214 6.35 12.50 5.73
N ALA A 215 7.45 11.91 6.24
CA ALA A 215 8.66 11.69 5.46
C ALA A 215 8.42 10.77 4.24
N ALA A 216 7.57 9.75 4.40
CA ALA A 216 7.20 8.86 3.30
C ALA A 216 6.29 9.58 2.28
N GLU A 217 5.33 10.40 2.72
CA GLU A 217 4.50 11.19 1.81
C GLU A 217 5.33 12.23 1.02
N GLN A 218 6.33 12.84 1.65
CA GLN A 218 7.28 13.72 0.95
C GLN A 218 8.10 12.98 -0.11
N LEU A 219 8.55 11.75 0.19
CA LEU A 219 9.23 10.89 -0.78
C LEU A 219 8.27 10.50 -1.92
N ASN A 220 7.03 10.18 -1.60
CA ASN A 220 5.98 9.82 -2.55
C ASN A 220 5.64 10.99 -3.49
N ALA A 221 5.59 12.22 -2.98
CA ALA A 221 5.43 13.43 -3.77
C ALA A 221 6.64 13.70 -4.68
N TRP A 222 7.85 13.37 -4.24
CA TRP A 222 9.04 13.42 -5.10
C TRP A 222 9.00 12.35 -6.20
N LEU A 223 8.55 11.14 -5.87
CA LEU A 223 8.37 10.03 -6.83
C LEU A 223 7.31 10.33 -7.91
N ASP A 224 6.36 11.24 -7.68
CA ASP A 224 5.39 11.65 -8.70
C ASP A 224 6.04 12.22 -9.96
N GLY A 225 7.19 12.89 -9.82
CA GLY A 225 7.96 13.37 -10.97
C GLY A 225 8.41 12.25 -11.92
N TYR A 226 8.51 11.02 -11.41
CA TYR A 226 8.95 9.84 -12.14
C TYR A 226 7.81 8.86 -12.46
N LYS A 227 6.60 9.05 -11.92
CA LYS A 227 5.45 8.14 -12.11
C LYS A 227 5.18 7.86 -13.60
N GLY A 228 5.24 8.88 -14.46
CA GLY A 228 5.03 8.71 -15.90
C GLY A 228 6.06 7.81 -16.57
N THR A 229 7.33 7.91 -16.14
CA THR A 229 8.45 7.08 -16.63
C THR A 229 8.34 5.66 -16.10
N LEU A 230 8.18 5.50 -14.78
CA LEU A 230 7.99 4.21 -14.11
C LEU A 230 6.84 3.43 -14.73
N ASN A 231 5.71 4.09 -15.00
CA ASN A 231 4.52 3.46 -15.54
C ASN A 231 4.69 2.86 -16.94
N ARG A 232 5.76 3.19 -17.66
CA ARG A 232 6.06 2.74 -19.02
C ARG A 232 7.24 1.78 -19.10
N MET A 233 7.81 1.40 -17.97
CA MET A 233 8.92 0.46 -17.90
C MET A 233 8.42 -0.99 -17.87
N THR A 234 9.29 -1.89 -18.34
CA THR A 234 9.17 -3.32 -18.02
C THR A 234 9.42 -3.53 -16.52
N ASP A 235 9.04 -4.68 -16.00
CA ASP A 235 9.30 -5.09 -14.62
C ASP A 235 10.79 -4.94 -14.22
N TYR A 236 11.72 -5.43 -15.03
CA TYR A 236 13.15 -5.32 -14.75
C TYR A 236 13.68 -3.88 -14.77
N ASN A 237 13.27 -3.10 -15.79
CA ASN A 237 13.70 -1.70 -15.90
C ASN A 237 13.09 -0.84 -14.80
N PHE A 238 11.86 -1.16 -14.40
CA PHE A 238 11.17 -0.50 -13.30
C PHE A 238 11.97 -0.68 -12.01
N ASP A 239 12.34 -1.91 -11.67
CA ASP A 239 13.10 -2.19 -10.44
C ASP A 239 14.45 -1.49 -10.50
N PHE A 240 15.21 -1.69 -11.57
CA PHE A 240 16.51 -1.03 -11.75
C PHE A 240 16.42 0.48 -11.58
N PHE A 241 15.49 1.13 -12.29
CA PHE A 241 15.34 2.58 -12.23
C PHE A 241 14.89 3.05 -10.85
N LEU A 242 13.93 2.36 -10.21
CA LEU A 242 13.45 2.67 -8.87
C LEU A 242 14.59 2.59 -7.85
N TYR A 243 15.42 1.54 -7.91
CA TYR A 243 16.58 1.41 -7.02
C TYR A 243 17.62 2.49 -7.29
N CYS A 244 17.88 2.84 -8.56
CA CYS A 244 18.80 3.93 -8.88
C CYS A 244 18.33 5.27 -8.30
N ILE A 245 17.07 5.64 -8.49
CA ILE A 245 16.59 6.95 -8.03
C ILE A 245 16.46 7.04 -6.49
N LEU A 246 16.28 5.92 -5.80
CA LEU A 246 16.15 5.91 -4.34
C LEU A 246 17.48 5.79 -3.59
N PHE A 247 18.50 5.14 -4.17
CA PHE A 247 19.67 4.70 -3.43
C PHE A 247 21.03 5.03 -4.07
N LEU A 248 21.09 5.65 -5.25
CA LEU A 248 22.33 6.07 -5.93
C LEU A 248 22.36 7.58 -6.16
#